data_AF-A0AAE3VVU1-F1
#
_entry.id   AF-A0AAE3VVU1-F1
#
_cell.length_a   1.000
_cell.length_b   1.000
_cell.length_c   1.000
_cell.angle_alpha   90.00
_cell.angle_beta   90.00
_cell.angle_gamma   90.00
#
_symmetry.space_group_name_H-M   'P 1'
#
loop_
_entity.id
_entity.type
_entity.pdbx_description
1 polymer ?
#
loop_
_entity_poly.entity_id
_entity_poly.type
_entity_poly.pdbx_seq_one_letter_code
_entity_poly.pdbx_strand_id
1 'polypeptide(L)'
;MIVDFMVRPLLAAALLVTPAAPAPPAQAAHTAGRVVADGAALRYSWPGVYFEGRFRGTGVGIVLNDADNDYDVAVDGVTVATLVKPGAITHRVTGLKPGAHTVRLVKRTESPWTSGAFGGFVPVAGGVILAAPPARPRQIEFIGDSYTAGYGNESATRDCTGDEVHRTTNADRSFGALAARGLGADYQLNAFSGRGMVRNYNGGEPGTSYRTYYERGSARGGR
;
A
#
# COMPACT_ATOMS: atom_id res chain seq x y z
N MET A 1 -37.70 -4.30 65.74
CA MET A 1 -37.57 -4.63 64.31
C MET A 1 -36.14 -4.27 63.94
N ILE A 2 -35.24 -5.26 63.91
CA ILE A 2 -33.80 -5.09 63.66
C ILE A 2 -33.62 -5.26 62.15
N VAL A 3 -33.03 -4.27 61.49
CA VAL A 3 -32.73 -4.31 60.05
C VAL A 3 -31.24 -4.62 59.91
N ASP A 4 -30.94 -5.84 59.46
CA ASP A 4 -29.59 -6.36 59.26
C ASP A 4 -29.06 -5.84 57.91
N PHE A 5 -27.99 -5.04 57.94
CA PHE A 5 -27.34 -4.51 56.73
C PHE A 5 -26.26 -5.50 56.26
N MET A 6 -26.61 -6.36 55.29
CA MET A 6 -25.62 -7.17 54.59
C MET A 6 -24.75 -6.30 53.66
N VAL A 7 -23.49 -6.10 54.04
CA VAL A 7 -22.46 -5.56 53.17
C VAL A 7 -21.92 -6.69 52.29
N ARG A 8 -22.23 -6.66 50.98
CA ARG A 8 -21.63 -7.55 49.99
C ARG A 8 -20.28 -6.97 49.51
N PRO A 9 -19.18 -7.72 49.56
CA PRO A 9 -17.91 -7.26 49.00
C PRO A 9 -17.98 -7.30 47.47
N LEU A 10 -17.70 -6.17 46.83
CA LEU A 10 -17.44 -6.08 45.39
C LEU A 10 -16.05 -6.66 45.11
N LEU A 11 -15.98 -7.85 44.49
CA LEU A 11 -14.74 -8.34 43.89
C LEU A 11 -14.44 -7.49 42.65
N ALA A 12 -13.37 -6.68 42.71
CA ALA A 12 -12.79 -6.05 41.54
C ALA A 12 -12.04 -7.12 40.72
N ALA A 13 -12.59 -7.51 39.57
CA ALA A 13 -11.89 -8.34 38.60
C ALA A 13 -10.80 -7.49 37.93
N ALA A 14 -9.53 -7.78 38.25
CA ALA A 14 -8.40 -7.20 37.53
C ALA A 14 -8.39 -7.78 36.10
N LEU A 15 -8.70 -6.95 35.10
CA LEU A 15 -8.45 -7.31 33.70
C LEU A 15 -6.94 -7.39 33.48
N LEU A 16 -6.43 -8.61 33.39
CA LEU A 16 -5.10 -8.86 32.87
C LEU A 16 -5.13 -8.56 31.36
N VAL A 17 -4.57 -7.40 30.97
CA VAL A 17 -4.29 -7.10 29.57
C VAL A 17 -3.10 -7.95 29.15
N THR A 18 -3.35 -9.03 28.42
CA THR A 18 -2.30 -9.79 27.76
C THR A 18 -1.73 -8.95 26.62
N PRO A 19 -0.39 -8.81 26.48
CA PRO A 19 0.19 -8.15 25.32
C PRO A 19 -0.19 -8.94 24.08
N ALA A 20 -0.77 -8.25 23.10
CA ALA A 20 -1.11 -8.86 21.81
C ALA A 20 0.16 -9.45 21.18
N ALA A 21 0.04 -10.62 20.56
CA ALA A 21 1.12 -11.19 19.77
C ALA A 21 1.60 -10.15 18.73
N PRO A 22 2.90 -10.08 18.43
CA PRO A 22 3.40 -9.13 17.43
C PRO A 22 2.66 -9.37 16.12
N ALA A 23 2.11 -8.29 15.57
CA ALA A 23 1.43 -8.34 14.28
C ALA A 23 2.42 -8.88 13.23
N PRO A 24 1.98 -9.71 12.26
CA PRO A 24 2.89 -10.19 11.24
C PRO A 24 3.54 -9.03 10.47
N PRO A 25 4.72 -9.23 9.83
CA PRO A 25 5.56 -8.12 9.36
C PRO A 25 4.88 -7.17 8.37
N ALA A 26 3.90 -7.66 7.61
CA ALA A 26 3.11 -6.82 6.72
C ALA A 26 2.13 -5.90 7.47
N GLN A 27 1.59 -6.34 8.61
CA GLN A 27 0.71 -5.52 9.47
C GLN A 27 1.50 -4.53 10.36
N ALA A 28 2.83 -4.64 10.41
CA ALA A 28 3.70 -3.66 11.07
C ALA A 28 4.04 -2.45 10.16
N ALA A 29 3.43 -2.34 8.98
CA ALA A 29 3.57 -1.21 8.08
C ALA A 29 2.33 -0.31 8.10
N HIS A 30 2.54 1.00 8.00
CA HIS A 30 1.46 1.90 7.60
C HIS A 30 1.13 1.62 6.14
N THR A 31 -0.15 1.43 5.85
CA THR A 31 -0.62 1.04 4.52
C THR A 31 -1.66 2.03 4.04
N ALA A 32 -1.54 2.45 2.78
CA ALA A 32 -2.57 3.25 2.12
C ALA A 32 -2.79 2.79 0.67
N GLY A 33 -4.00 3.04 0.19
CA GLY A 33 -4.60 2.27 -0.90
C GLY A 33 -5.41 1.07 -0.36
N ARG A 34 -6.12 0.38 -1.26
CA ARG A 34 -6.92 -0.79 -0.89
C ARG A 34 -6.05 -2.05 -0.95
N VAL A 35 -6.06 -2.78 0.15
CA VAL A 35 -5.33 -4.03 0.34
C VAL A 35 -6.25 -5.07 0.97
N VAL A 36 -5.94 -6.35 0.76
CA VAL A 36 -6.64 -7.49 1.38
C VAL A 36 -5.61 -8.36 2.09
N ALA A 37 -5.90 -8.80 3.30
CA ALA A 37 -5.03 -9.73 4.02
C ALA A 37 -5.05 -11.12 3.36
N ASP A 38 -3.87 -11.72 3.24
CA ASP A 38 -3.68 -13.08 2.72
C ASP A 38 -2.60 -13.77 3.56
N GLY A 39 -3.04 -14.45 4.63
CA GLY A 39 -2.17 -14.96 5.67
C GLY A 39 -1.33 -13.85 6.31
N ALA A 40 0.00 -13.97 6.21
CA ALA A 40 0.94 -12.97 6.73
C ALA A 40 1.25 -11.82 5.74
N ALA A 41 0.73 -11.88 4.51
CA ALA A 41 0.97 -10.90 3.46
C ALA A 41 -0.26 -10.01 3.22
N LEU A 42 -0.04 -8.90 2.51
CA LEU A 42 -1.08 -8.02 1.99
C LEU A 42 -1.12 -8.11 0.46
N ARG A 43 -2.31 -8.34 -0.10
CA ARG A 43 -2.58 -8.42 -1.55
C ARG A 43 -3.23 -7.13 -2.04
N TYR A 44 -2.84 -6.70 -3.23
CA TYR A 44 -3.28 -5.44 -3.81
C TYR A 44 -3.14 -5.42 -5.32
N SER A 45 -3.89 -4.55 -5.98
CA SER A 45 -3.91 -4.41 -7.45
C SER A 45 -4.12 -2.98 -7.92
N TRP A 46 -4.86 -2.17 -7.17
CA TRP A 46 -5.05 -0.75 -7.46
C TRP A 46 -3.71 0.00 -7.59
N PRO A 47 -3.62 1.00 -8.48
CA PRO A 47 -2.40 1.79 -8.66
C PRO A 47 -2.06 2.59 -7.39
N GLY A 48 -0.78 2.92 -7.22
CA GLY A 48 -0.33 3.84 -6.17
C GLY A 48 -0.43 3.32 -4.75
N VAL A 49 -0.82 2.06 -4.52
CA VAL A 49 -0.76 1.43 -3.18
C VAL A 49 0.66 1.54 -2.63
N TYR A 50 0.77 1.96 -1.37
CA TYR A 50 2.06 2.12 -0.71
C TYR A 50 2.08 1.59 0.71
N PHE A 51 3.28 1.22 1.12
CA PHE A 51 3.62 0.72 2.44
C PHE A 51 4.75 1.56 3.02
N GLU A 52 4.63 1.92 4.28
CA GLU A 52 5.63 2.70 4.98
C GLU A 52 6.00 2.08 6.32
N GLY A 53 7.28 2.07 6.60
CA GLY A 53 7.85 1.45 7.79
C GLY A 53 8.89 2.35 8.44
N ARG A 54 9.23 1.98 9.68
CA ARG A 54 10.35 2.57 10.41
C ARG A 54 11.26 1.44 10.87
N PHE A 55 12.55 1.68 10.86
CA PHE A 55 13.53 0.71 11.35
C PHE A 55 14.69 1.43 12.02
N ARG A 56 15.42 0.71 12.87
CA ARG A 56 16.71 1.15 13.41
C ARG A 56 17.79 0.16 12.99
N GLY A 57 18.87 0.64 12.40
CA GLY A 57 19.95 -0.20 11.89
C GLY A 57 20.70 0.47 10.74
N THR A 58 21.34 -0.34 9.89
CA THR A 58 22.10 0.10 8.71
C THR A 58 21.43 -0.33 7.39
N GLY A 59 20.21 -0.85 7.46
CA GLY A 59 19.45 -1.31 6.31
C GLY A 59 18.09 -1.92 6.65
N VAL A 60 17.33 -2.22 5.62
CA VAL A 60 16.00 -2.85 5.70
C VAL A 60 15.78 -3.77 4.50
N GLY A 61 15.06 -4.87 4.71
CA GLY A 61 14.55 -5.75 3.67
C GLY A 61 13.08 -5.49 3.39
N ILE A 62 12.69 -5.61 2.13
CA ILE A 62 11.33 -5.44 1.64
C ILE A 62 10.91 -6.75 0.98
N VAL A 63 9.97 -7.47 1.60
CA VAL A 63 9.50 -8.77 1.11
C VAL A 63 8.38 -8.57 0.10
N LEU A 64 8.59 -9.02 -1.14
CA LEU A 64 7.64 -8.90 -2.23
C LEU A 64 7.44 -10.22 -2.97
N ASN A 65 6.24 -10.41 -3.50
CA ASN A 65 5.96 -11.38 -4.55
C ASN A 65 5.04 -10.74 -5.57
N ASP A 66 5.65 -10.09 -6.57
CA ASP A 66 4.94 -9.43 -7.67
C ASP A 66 5.81 -9.38 -8.94
N ALA A 67 5.45 -10.19 -9.94
CA ALA A 67 6.14 -10.26 -11.22
C ALA A 67 5.51 -9.36 -12.30
N ASP A 68 4.48 -8.59 -11.96
CA ASP A 68 3.72 -7.78 -12.90
C ASP A 68 3.95 -6.28 -12.71
N ASN A 69 4.41 -5.84 -11.54
CA ASN A 69 4.41 -4.42 -11.16
C ASN A 69 5.79 -3.83 -10.91
N ASP A 70 5.86 -2.52 -11.12
CA ASP A 70 7.04 -1.72 -10.80
C ASP A 70 6.79 -0.88 -9.56
N TYR A 71 7.87 -0.61 -8.83
CA TYR A 71 7.83 0.08 -7.55
C TYR A 71 8.96 1.07 -7.41
N ASP A 72 8.72 2.15 -6.68
CA ASP A 72 9.80 2.98 -6.13
C ASP A 72 10.00 2.65 -4.65
N VAL A 73 11.27 2.57 -4.25
CA VAL A 73 11.71 2.42 -2.86
C VAL A 73 12.39 3.73 -2.45
N ALA A 74 11.87 4.35 -1.40
CA ALA A 74 12.49 5.52 -0.79
C ALA A 74 12.91 5.23 0.65
N VAL A 75 14.07 5.75 1.05
CA VAL A 75 14.55 5.78 2.43
C VAL A 75 14.77 7.23 2.83
N ASP A 76 14.24 7.63 3.98
CA ASP A 76 14.32 9.00 4.49
C ASP A 76 13.89 10.07 3.48
N GLY A 77 12.83 9.75 2.71
CA GLY A 77 12.26 10.64 1.69
C GLY A 77 13.01 10.68 0.36
N VAL A 78 14.11 9.93 0.21
CA VAL A 78 14.91 9.87 -1.02
C VAL A 78 14.68 8.54 -1.72
N THR A 79 14.29 8.55 -3.00
CA THR A 79 14.21 7.33 -3.81
C THR A 79 15.61 6.72 -3.99
N VAL A 80 15.78 5.48 -3.54
CA VAL A 80 17.05 4.74 -3.58
C VAL A 80 17.05 3.59 -4.59
N ALA A 81 15.87 3.14 -5.01
CA ALA A 81 15.73 2.11 -6.04
C ALA A 81 14.38 2.21 -6.75
N THR A 82 14.36 1.78 -8.02
CA THR A 82 13.14 1.41 -8.74
C THR A 82 13.20 -0.08 -9.01
N LEU A 83 12.22 -0.83 -8.52
CA LEU A 83 12.12 -2.27 -8.71
C LEU A 83 11.23 -2.56 -9.91
N VAL A 84 11.74 -3.37 -10.82
CA VAL A 84 11.08 -3.73 -12.07
C VAL A 84 10.61 -5.17 -11.98
N LYS A 85 9.29 -5.41 -11.95
CA LYS A 85 8.67 -6.75 -11.91
C LYS A 85 9.43 -7.73 -10.99
N PRO A 86 9.60 -7.40 -9.69
CA PRO A 86 10.59 -8.05 -8.82
C PRO A 86 10.37 -9.55 -8.60
N GLY A 87 9.17 -10.08 -8.81
CA GLY A 87 8.81 -11.46 -8.48
C GLY A 87 8.89 -11.70 -6.98
N ALA A 88 9.14 -12.95 -6.58
CA ALA A 88 9.30 -13.36 -5.18
C ALA A 88 10.72 -13.08 -4.68
N ILE A 89 10.91 -11.98 -3.93
CA ILE A 89 12.21 -11.53 -3.44
C ILE A 89 12.14 -10.92 -2.03
N THR A 90 13.32 -10.76 -1.42
CA THR A 90 13.54 -9.76 -0.37
C THR A 90 14.53 -8.73 -0.89
N HIS A 91 14.05 -7.57 -1.34
CA HIS A 91 14.92 -6.47 -1.75
C HIS A 91 15.56 -5.83 -0.52
N ARG A 92 16.89 -5.77 -0.46
CA ARG A 92 17.62 -5.21 0.68
C ARG A 92 18.22 -3.86 0.32
N VAL A 93 17.90 -2.84 1.11
CA VAL A 93 18.63 -1.56 1.15
C VAL A 93 19.61 -1.64 2.31
N THR A 94 20.91 -1.47 2.04
CA THR A 94 22.01 -1.56 3.03
C THR A 94 22.97 -0.38 2.87
N GLY A 95 23.94 -0.28 3.78
CA GLY A 95 24.96 0.78 3.72
C GLY A 95 24.48 2.13 4.28
N LEU A 96 23.35 2.14 5.00
CA LEU A 96 22.88 3.33 5.70
C LEU A 96 23.72 3.57 6.95
N LYS A 97 23.85 4.84 7.34
CA LYS A 97 24.46 5.20 8.62
C LYS A 97 23.68 4.54 9.76
N PRO A 98 24.32 4.10 10.86
CA PRO A 98 23.59 3.58 12.01
C PRO A 98 22.60 4.62 12.54
N GLY A 99 21.32 4.27 12.60
CA GLY A 99 20.30 5.24 13.02
C GLY A 99 18.89 4.71 12.91
N ALA A 100 17.93 5.59 13.18
CA ALA A 100 16.52 5.34 12.88
C ALA A 100 16.21 5.92 11.49
N HIS A 101 15.48 5.15 10.68
CA HIS A 101 15.18 5.47 9.29
C HIS A 101 13.70 5.21 9.00
N THR A 102 13.23 5.84 7.93
CA THR A 102 11.94 5.57 7.30
C THR A 102 12.16 4.83 5.99
N VAL A 103 11.23 3.95 5.62
CA VAL A 103 11.18 3.31 4.29
C VAL A 103 9.78 3.45 3.73
N ARG A 104 9.68 3.77 2.44
CA ARG A 104 8.45 3.79 1.66
C ARG A 104 8.63 2.90 0.43
N LEU A 105 7.72 1.97 0.24
CA LEU A 105 7.54 1.24 -1.01
C LEU A 105 6.23 1.72 -1.65
N VAL A 106 6.26 2.17 -2.89
CA VAL A 106 5.05 2.57 -3.62
C VAL A 106 4.97 1.88 -4.97
N LYS A 107 3.80 1.33 -5.30
CA LYS A 107 3.50 0.75 -6.61
C LYS A 107 3.32 1.85 -7.65
N ARG A 108 4.12 1.82 -8.71
CA ARG A 108 4.08 2.77 -9.83
C ARG A 108 2.98 2.41 -10.82
N THR A 109 2.93 1.14 -11.20
CA THR A 109 2.15 0.65 -12.34
C THR A 109 0.66 0.56 -12.05
N GLU A 110 -0.14 0.72 -13.10
CA GLU A 110 -1.53 0.33 -13.12
C GLU A 110 -1.67 -1.13 -13.57
N SER A 111 -2.35 -1.95 -12.76
CA SER A 111 -2.55 -3.38 -13.04
C SER A 111 -3.75 -3.98 -12.28
N PRO A 112 -4.95 -3.38 -12.34
CA PRO A 112 -6.14 -3.91 -11.66
C PRO A 112 -6.50 -5.37 -12.04
N TRP A 113 -5.93 -5.91 -13.12
CA TRP A 113 -6.09 -7.30 -13.57
C TRP A 113 -5.13 -8.31 -12.91
N THR A 114 -4.03 -7.89 -12.29
CA THR A 114 -3.11 -8.78 -11.55
C THR A 114 -3.10 -8.41 -10.06
N SER A 115 -2.35 -9.14 -9.22
CA SER A 115 -2.23 -8.78 -7.81
C SER A 115 -0.84 -9.09 -7.27
N GLY A 116 -0.25 -8.08 -6.63
CA GLY A 116 0.99 -8.18 -5.87
C GLY A 116 0.78 -8.66 -4.45
N ALA A 117 1.85 -9.19 -3.84
CA ALA A 117 1.91 -9.46 -2.41
C ALA A 117 3.06 -8.69 -1.76
N PHE A 118 2.77 -8.06 -0.64
CA PHE A 118 3.74 -7.46 0.26
C PHE A 118 3.81 -8.29 1.54
N GLY A 119 4.99 -8.85 1.82
CA GLY A 119 5.24 -9.69 2.99
C GLY A 119 5.73 -8.91 4.21
N GLY A 120 5.93 -7.60 4.10
CA GLY A 120 6.40 -6.75 5.18
C GLY A 120 7.81 -6.20 5.03
N PHE A 121 8.17 -5.35 5.98
CA PHE A 121 9.54 -4.91 6.19
C PHE A 121 10.23 -5.85 7.17
N VAL A 122 11.47 -6.22 6.88
CA VAL A 122 12.29 -7.08 7.74
C VAL A 122 13.62 -6.39 8.05
N PRO A 123 14.17 -6.53 9.26
CA PRO A 123 15.44 -5.90 9.57
C PRO A 123 16.58 -6.62 8.83
N VAL A 124 17.64 -5.89 8.48
CA VAL A 124 18.93 -6.52 8.16
C VAL A 124 19.63 -6.92 9.46
N ALA A 125 20.73 -7.69 9.36
CA ALA A 125 21.47 -8.15 10.53
C ALA A 125 21.84 -6.98 11.48
N GLY A 126 21.51 -7.13 12.77
CA GLY A 126 21.75 -6.11 13.79
C GLY A 126 20.74 -4.95 13.80
N GLY A 127 19.72 -4.97 12.94
CA GLY A 127 18.63 -4.01 12.92
C GLY A 127 17.36 -4.48 13.64
N VAL A 128 16.40 -3.57 13.76
CA VAL A 128 15.06 -3.84 14.29
C VAL A 128 14.01 -3.04 13.54
N ILE A 129 12.84 -3.64 13.30
CA ILE A 129 11.66 -2.93 12.78
C ILE A 129 11.00 -2.21 13.95
N LEU A 130 10.74 -0.92 13.77
CA LEU A 130 10.06 -0.08 14.76
C LEU A 130 8.56 -0.05 14.46
N ALA A 131 7.78 0.52 15.38
CA ALA A 131 6.37 0.81 15.12
C ALA A 131 6.21 1.64 13.84
N ALA A 132 5.20 1.30 13.04
CA ALA A 132 4.82 2.00 11.83
C ALA A 132 4.70 3.52 12.06
N PRO A 133 4.95 4.36 11.04
CA PRO A 133 4.57 5.76 11.13
C PRO A 133 3.05 5.88 11.36
N PRO A 134 2.58 6.91 12.08
CA PRO A 134 1.15 7.11 12.26
C PRO A 134 0.48 7.43 10.92
N ALA A 135 -0.78 7.04 10.78
CA ALA A 135 -1.61 7.45 9.66
C ALA A 135 -1.69 8.98 9.57
N ARG A 136 -1.88 9.49 8.35
CA ARG A 136 -2.06 10.93 8.15
C ARG A 136 -3.40 11.35 8.74
N PRO A 137 -3.53 12.61 9.21
CA PRO A 137 -4.81 13.12 9.75
C PRO A 137 -5.89 13.29 8.66
N ARG A 138 -5.51 13.19 7.39
CA ARG A 138 -6.40 13.33 6.22
C ARG A 138 -6.21 12.13 5.32
N GLN A 139 -7.29 11.72 4.68
CA GLN A 139 -7.29 10.72 3.62
C GLN A 139 -8.14 11.22 2.45
N ILE A 140 -7.65 11.05 1.23
CA ILE A 140 -8.36 11.46 0.01
C ILE A 140 -8.47 10.26 -0.94
N GLU A 141 -9.66 10.03 -1.48
CA GLU A 141 -9.88 9.02 -2.51
C GLU A 141 -10.04 9.68 -3.88
N PHE A 142 -9.31 9.16 -4.86
CA PHE A 142 -9.45 9.53 -6.26
C PHE A 142 -10.01 8.35 -7.03
N ILE A 143 -11.12 8.59 -7.72
CA ILE A 143 -11.86 7.60 -8.50
C ILE A 143 -11.78 8.02 -9.96
N GLY A 144 -11.28 7.17 -10.85
CA GLY A 144 -11.25 7.55 -12.26
C GLY A 144 -10.65 6.53 -13.22
N ASP A 145 -10.20 7.06 -14.34
CA ASP A 145 -9.68 6.30 -15.48
C ASP A 145 -8.15 6.45 -15.58
N SER A 146 -7.62 6.38 -16.80
CA SER A 146 -6.20 6.47 -17.12
C SER A 146 -5.54 7.75 -16.62
N TYR A 147 -6.28 8.87 -16.54
CA TYR A 147 -5.72 10.13 -16.02
C TYR A 147 -5.44 10.04 -14.53
N THR A 148 -6.33 9.42 -13.76
CA THR A 148 -6.13 9.21 -12.31
C THR A 148 -5.04 8.16 -12.06
N ALA A 149 -4.95 7.14 -12.92
CA ALA A 149 -3.91 6.12 -12.84
C ALA A 149 -2.50 6.62 -13.18
N GLY A 150 -2.38 7.76 -13.87
CA GLY A 150 -1.10 8.29 -14.35
C GLY A 150 -0.59 7.59 -15.61
N TYR A 151 -1.49 7.11 -16.48
CA TYR A 151 -1.17 6.35 -17.69
C TYR A 151 -0.14 7.08 -18.57
N GLY A 152 1.03 6.46 -18.74
CA GLY A 152 2.13 6.97 -19.57
C GLY A 152 2.69 8.34 -19.18
N ASN A 153 2.45 8.80 -17.95
CA ASN A 153 2.78 10.18 -17.53
C ASN A 153 4.27 10.50 -17.48
N GLU A 154 5.15 9.50 -17.50
CA GLU A 154 6.60 9.69 -17.60
C GLU A 154 7.16 9.46 -19.01
N SER A 155 6.30 9.17 -20.00
CA SER A 155 6.76 8.96 -21.37
C SER A 155 7.19 10.27 -22.02
N ALA A 156 8.31 10.23 -22.74
CA ALA A 156 8.77 11.34 -23.58
C ALA A 156 8.12 11.33 -24.99
N THR A 157 7.37 10.26 -25.32
CA THR A 157 6.71 10.09 -26.63
C THR A 157 5.21 9.82 -26.45
N ARG A 158 4.45 9.94 -27.55
CA ARG A 158 3.03 9.56 -27.57
C ARG A 158 2.79 8.19 -28.20
N ASP A 159 3.70 7.75 -29.07
CA ASP A 159 3.67 6.41 -29.64
C ASP A 159 4.45 5.48 -28.71
N CYS A 160 3.72 4.56 -28.08
CA CYS A 160 4.25 3.64 -27.09
C CYS A 160 3.67 2.25 -27.31
N THR A 161 4.51 1.23 -27.19
CA THR A 161 4.11 -0.16 -26.98
C THR A 161 3.45 -0.33 -25.61
N GLY A 162 2.75 -1.45 -25.40
CA GLY A 162 2.13 -1.76 -24.11
C GLY A 162 3.15 -1.83 -22.96
N ASP A 163 4.35 -2.36 -23.22
CA ASP A 163 5.43 -2.40 -22.23
C ASP A 163 5.96 -1.00 -21.92
N GLU A 164 6.15 -0.14 -22.93
CA GLU A 164 6.57 1.25 -22.71
C GLU A 164 5.55 2.02 -21.87
N VAL A 165 4.25 1.88 -22.18
CA VAL A 165 3.16 2.45 -21.35
C VAL A 165 3.25 1.94 -19.92
N HIS A 166 3.44 0.63 -19.73
CA HIS A 166 3.54 0.04 -18.41
C HIS A 166 4.71 0.64 -17.61
N ARG A 167 5.91 0.74 -18.21
CA ARG A 167 7.11 1.32 -17.56
C ARG A 167 6.96 2.81 -17.25
N THR A 168 6.30 3.55 -18.13
CA THR A 168 6.15 5.00 -18.04
C THR A 168 4.90 5.45 -17.29
N THR A 169 4.07 4.51 -16.83
CA THR A 169 2.92 4.80 -15.95
C THR A 169 3.40 4.85 -14.50
N ASN A 170 3.36 6.04 -13.89
CA ASN A 170 3.70 6.23 -12.48
C ASN A 170 2.55 6.89 -11.70
N ALA A 171 1.81 6.07 -10.97
CA ALA A 171 0.70 6.47 -10.13
C ALA A 171 1.10 7.42 -8.98
N ASP A 172 2.31 7.29 -8.41
CA ASP A 172 2.80 8.20 -7.35
C ASP A 172 3.11 9.61 -7.88
N ARG A 173 3.16 9.76 -9.22
CA ARG A 173 3.27 11.04 -9.93
C ARG A 173 1.99 11.45 -10.66
N SER A 174 0.86 10.79 -10.40
CA SER A 174 -0.44 11.24 -10.89
C SER A 174 -0.90 12.48 -10.12
N PHE A 175 -1.82 13.26 -10.71
CA PHE A 175 -2.34 14.47 -10.06
C PHE A 175 -2.96 14.16 -8.68
N GLY A 176 -3.56 12.98 -8.51
CA GLY A 176 -4.18 12.57 -7.24
C GLY A 176 -3.16 12.36 -6.14
N ALA A 177 -2.08 11.63 -6.43
CA ALA A 177 -0.99 11.42 -5.48
C ALA A 177 -0.29 12.74 -5.12
N LEU A 178 -0.03 13.59 -6.13
CA LEU A 178 0.61 14.90 -5.92
C LEU A 178 -0.26 15.85 -5.08
N ALA A 179 -1.57 15.90 -5.34
CA ALA A 179 -2.50 16.72 -4.57
C ALA A 179 -2.60 16.24 -3.11
N ALA A 180 -2.74 14.94 -2.88
CA ALA A 180 -2.81 14.39 -1.53
C ALA A 180 -1.53 14.64 -0.72
N ARG A 181 -0.36 14.45 -1.35
CA ARG A 181 0.93 14.77 -0.71
C ARG A 181 1.04 16.26 -0.37
N GLY A 182 0.63 17.16 -1.27
CA GLY A 182 0.60 18.60 -1.02
C GLY A 182 -0.32 19.00 0.15
N LEU A 183 -1.35 18.21 0.42
CA LEU A 183 -2.31 18.42 1.51
C LEU A 183 -1.94 17.66 2.80
N GLY A 184 -0.83 16.91 2.81
CA GLY A 184 -0.42 16.07 3.93
C GLY A 184 -1.41 14.93 4.22
N ALA A 185 -2.00 14.35 3.18
CA ALA A 185 -3.01 13.31 3.27
C ALA A 185 -2.48 11.94 2.78
N ASP A 186 -2.98 10.86 3.38
CA ASP A 186 -2.95 9.55 2.74
C ASP A 186 -3.86 9.56 1.50
N TYR A 187 -3.59 8.69 0.52
CA TYR A 187 -4.42 8.61 -0.68
C TYR A 187 -4.80 7.19 -1.08
N GLN A 188 -5.92 7.07 -1.79
CA GLN A 188 -6.25 5.90 -2.58
C GLN A 188 -6.46 6.32 -4.03
N LEU A 189 -5.79 5.64 -4.97
CA LEU A 189 -6.03 5.79 -6.40
C LEU A 189 -6.81 4.56 -6.88
N ASN A 190 -8.14 4.67 -6.86
CA ASN A 190 -9.02 3.66 -7.40
C ASN A 190 -9.27 4.05 -8.86
N ALA A 191 -8.35 3.63 -9.71
CA ALA A 191 -8.31 4.03 -11.10
C ALA A 191 -8.16 2.81 -12.03
N PHE A 192 -8.87 2.86 -13.16
CA PHE A 192 -8.81 1.82 -14.18
C PHE A 192 -8.93 2.42 -15.59
N SER A 193 -7.81 2.45 -16.31
CA SER A 193 -7.68 2.91 -17.68
C SER A 193 -8.73 2.31 -18.60
N GLY A 194 -9.28 3.19 -19.45
CA GLY A 194 -10.32 2.85 -20.42
C GLY A 194 -11.71 2.65 -19.82
N ARG A 195 -11.88 2.65 -18.49
CA ARG A 195 -13.21 2.52 -17.86
C ARG A 195 -13.91 3.85 -17.74
N GLY A 196 -15.20 3.86 -18.07
CA GLY A 196 -16.08 5.00 -17.83
C GLY A 196 -17.24 4.63 -16.90
N MET A 197 -18.04 5.63 -16.53
CA MET A 197 -19.20 5.41 -15.64
C MET A 197 -20.33 4.61 -16.31
N VAL A 198 -20.56 4.85 -17.61
CA VAL A 198 -21.64 4.23 -18.39
C VAL A 198 -21.15 3.50 -19.64
N ARG A 199 -20.03 3.94 -20.20
CA ARG A 199 -19.44 3.40 -21.42
C ARG A 199 -17.92 3.50 -21.32
N ASN A 200 -17.22 2.44 -21.68
CA ASN A 200 -15.77 2.39 -21.70
C ASN A 200 -15.22 3.00 -23.01
N TYR A 201 -13.90 3.18 -23.06
CA TYR A 201 -13.19 3.64 -24.25
C TYR A 201 -13.60 2.82 -25.48
N ASN A 202 -13.95 3.51 -26.56
CA ASN A 202 -14.45 2.93 -27.82
C ASN A 202 -15.63 1.94 -27.68
N GLY A 203 -16.33 1.91 -26.54
CA GLY A 203 -17.39 0.92 -26.29
C GLY A 203 -16.87 -0.48 -25.99
N GLY A 204 -15.58 -0.62 -25.65
CA GLY A 204 -14.97 -1.89 -25.27
C GLY A 204 -15.61 -2.51 -24.03
N GLU A 205 -15.55 -3.84 -23.94
CA GLU A 205 -16.12 -4.63 -22.84
C GLU A 205 -17.55 -4.22 -22.45
N PRO A 206 -18.50 -4.26 -23.42
CA PRO A 206 -19.89 -3.90 -23.16
C PRO A 206 -20.46 -4.75 -22.01
N GLY A 207 -21.31 -4.13 -21.19
CA GLY A 207 -21.85 -4.75 -19.97
C GLY A 207 -20.99 -4.57 -18.72
N THR A 208 -19.78 -4.01 -18.84
CA THR A 208 -18.96 -3.59 -17.69
C THR A 208 -18.74 -2.08 -17.70
N SER A 209 -18.57 -1.50 -16.52
CA SER A 209 -18.19 -0.09 -16.34
C SER A 209 -17.26 0.04 -15.13
N TYR A 210 -16.78 1.23 -14.83
CA TYR A 210 -15.99 1.47 -13.62
C TYR A 210 -16.71 0.95 -12.35
N ARG A 211 -18.05 1.12 -12.29
CA ARG A 211 -18.89 0.65 -11.17
C ARG A 211 -18.80 -0.85 -10.92
N THR A 212 -18.48 -1.65 -11.93
CA THR A 212 -18.30 -3.12 -11.81
C THR A 212 -17.12 -3.49 -10.90
N TYR A 213 -16.12 -2.61 -10.78
CA TYR A 213 -14.88 -2.86 -10.06
C TYR A 213 -14.75 -2.07 -8.76
N TYR A 214 -15.50 -0.99 -8.61
CA TYR A 214 -15.33 -0.04 -7.50
C TYR A 214 -15.47 -0.66 -6.11
N GLU A 215 -16.34 -1.65 -5.89
CA GLU A 215 -16.51 -2.21 -4.53
C GLU A 215 -15.39 -3.17 -4.10
N ARG A 216 -14.41 -3.43 -4.98
CA ARG A 216 -13.41 -4.47 -4.72
C ARG A 216 -12.20 -3.95 -3.94
N GLY A 217 -11.84 -4.64 -2.85
CA GLY A 217 -10.61 -4.39 -2.07
C GLY A 217 -9.33 -4.65 -2.87
N SER A 218 -9.40 -5.54 -3.86
CA SER A 218 -8.48 -5.67 -4.98
C SER A 218 -9.32 -5.80 -6.25
N ALA A 219 -9.04 -5.04 -7.30
CA ALA A 219 -9.80 -5.07 -8.55
C ALA A 219 -9.89 -6.50 -9.15
N ARG A 220 -8.92 -7.37 -8.88
CA ARG A 220 -9.09 -8.83 -9.00
C ARG A 220 -9.83 -9.35 -7.76
N GLY A 221 -11.11 -9.69 -7.94
CA GLY A 221 -11.93 -10.28 -6.86
C GLY A 221 -11.25 -11.51 -6.28
N GLY A 222 -11.28 -11.62 -4.95
CA GLY A 222 -10.82 -12.83 -4.25
C GLY A 222 -11.63 -14.03 -4.74
N ARG A 223 -10.92 -15.10 -5.11
CA ARG A 223 -11.43 -16.43 -4.83
C ARG A 223 -10.87 -16.84 -3.49
#